data_AF-A0A971SE40-F1
#
_entry.id   AF-A0A971SE40-F1
#
_cell.length_a   1.000
_cell.length_b   1.000
_cell.length_c   1.000
_cell.angle_alpha   90.00
_cell.angle_beta   90.00
_cell.angle_gamma   90.00
#
_symmetry.space_group_name_H-M   'P 1'
#
loop_
_entity.id
_entity.type
_entity.pdbx_description
1 polymer ?
#
loop_
_entity_poly.entity_id
_entity_poly.type
_entity_poly.pdbx_seq_one_letter_code
_entity_poly.pdbx_strand_id
1 'polypeptide(L)'
;MFKLRNFKIIAFVLTFLLLLTSCQQLGEEIAKPENQKIIQNAIDDYLSESKTNNQDNQNSNENENTVNKDNDKPVDRNNKLDKNASYYSKDDVFTYLMEYGELPPNYLTKSEARKLGWDASSGNLWDVTDKGVIGGDRFGNREGNLPTKKGRQYFEADVNYEGGRRNAHRLVYSNDGLIFYTDDHYNTFEKLAGE
;
A
#
# COMPACT_ATOMS: atom_id res chain seq x y z
N MET A 1 -43.27 -58.49 -21.36
CA MET A 1 -42.87 -57.78 -22.59
C MET A 1 -43.17 -56.29 -22.40
N PHE A 2 -42.21 -55.51 -21.91
CA PHE A 2 -42.28 -54.04 -21.89
C PHE A 2 -40.93 -53.48 -22.32
N LYS A 3 -40.95 -52.73 -23.42
CA LYS A 3 -39.81 -52.14 -24.11
C LYS A 3 -39.21 -50.99 -23.29
N LEU A 4 -37.88 -50.98 -23.17
CA LEU A 4 -37.07 -49.83 -22.78
C LEU A 4 -37.35 -48.65 -23.73
N ARG A 5 -37.56 -47.46 -23.18
CA ARG A 5 -37.41 -46.19 -23.91
C ARG A 5 -36.85 -45.11 -23.00
N ASN A 6 -35.81 -44.45 -23.52
CA ASN A 6 -35.35 -43.10 -23.20
C ASN A 6 -34.28 -42.92 -22.09
N PHE A 7 -33.12 -43.56 -22.24
CA PHE A 7 -31.90 -43.23 -21.47
C PHE A 7 -31.02 -42.12 -22.09
N LYS A 8 -31.40 -41.53 -23.23
CA LYS A 8 -30.53 -40.58 -23.95
C LYS A 8 -30.62 -39.11 -23.51
N ILE A 9 -31.57 -38.75 -22.62
CA ILE A 9 -31.76 -37.34 -22.22
C ILE A 9 -31.17 -37.06 -20.83
N ILE A 10 -31.05 -38.07 -19.96
CA ILE A 10 -30.52 -37.88 -18.59
C ILE A 10 -28.99 -37.73 -18.58
N ALA A 11 -28.28 -38.25 -19.58
CA ALA A 11 -26.82 -38.14 -19.68
C ALA A 11 -26.30 -36.76 -20.12
N PHE A 12 -27.17 -35.88 -20.66
CA PHE A 12 -26.77 -34.56 -21.15
C PHE A 12 -26.92 -33.44 -20.11
N VAL A 13 -27.72 -33.66 -19.06
CA VAL A 13 -27.91 -32.68 -17.97
C VAL A 13 -26.85 -32.86 -16.87
N LEU A 14 -26.37 -34.09 -16.63
CA LEU A 14 -25.29 -34.33 -15.66
C LEU A 14 -23.88 -33.97 -16.16
N THR A 15 -23.68 -33.86 -17.47
CA THR A 15 -22.39 -33.46 -18.06
C THR A 15 -22.24 -31.93 -18.15
N PHE A 16 -23.33 -31.17 -18.04
CA PHE A 16 -23.28 -29.70 -17.99
C PHE A 16 -23.12 -29.14 -16.56
N LEU A 17 -23.37 -29.95 -15.53
CA LEU A 17 -23.18 -29.57 -14.12
C LEU A 17 -21.75 -29.77 -13.60
N LEU A 18 -20.86 -30.37 -14.40
CA LEU A 18 -19.44 -30.59 -14.07
C LEU A 18 -18.49 -29.61 -14.80
N LEU A 19 -19.02 -28.63 -15.53
CA LEU A 19 -18.23 -27.61 -16.24
C LEU A 19 -18.30 -26.21 -15.60
N LEU A 20 -18.87 -26.08 -14.40
CA LEU A 20 -18.88 -24.83 -13.62
C LEU A 20 -17.87 -24.80 -12.45
N THR A 21 -16.95 -25.75 -12.39
CA THR A 21 -15.79 -25.70 -11.47
C THR A 21 -14.49 -25.68 -12.25
N SER A 22 -14.34 -24.64 -13.07
CA SER A 22 -13.02 -24.09 -13.43
C SER A 22 -13.11 -22.57 -13.39
N CYS A 23 -13.60 -22.05 -12.27
CA CYS A 23 -13.37 -20.65 -11.93
C CYS A 23 -12.06 -20.62 -11.17
N GLN A 24 -10.98 -20.32 -11.91
CA GLN A 24 -9.79 -19.64 -11.41
C GLN A 24 -9.21 -20.16 -10.08
N GLN A 25 -8.22 -21.05 -10.18
CA GLN A 25 -7.05 -20.96 -9.32
C GLN A 25 -6.31 -19.67 -9.69
N LEU A 26 -6.85 -18.51 -9.31
CA LEU A 26 -6.03 -17.33 -9.10
C LEU A 26 -5.36 -17.58 -7.77
N GLY A 27 -4.05 -17.85 -7.84
CA GLY A 27 -3.24 -18.17 -6.68
C GLY A 27 -3.36 -17.09 -5.63
N GLU A 28 -4.07 -17.40 -4.55
CA GLU A 28 -3.65 -16.97 -3.24
C GLU A 28 -2.41 -17.84 -2.93
N GLU A 29 -1.24 -17.36 -3.36
CA GLU A 29 0.01 -17.86 -2.82
C GLU A 29 -0.01 -17.47 -1.35
N ILE A 30 -0.51 -18.38 -0.50
CA ILE A 30 -0.40 -18.26 0.94
C ILE A 30 1.09 -18.13 1.21
N ALA A 31 1.53 -16.90 1.51
CA ALA A 31 2.92 -16.59 1.79
C ALA A 31 3.44 -17.63 2.80
N LYS A 32 4.43 -18.43 2.40
CA LYS A 32 5.01 -19.45 3.26
C LYS A 32 5.42 -18.80 4.60
N PRO A 33 5.29 -19.49 5.74
CA PRO A 33 5.62 -18.92 7.05
C PRO A 33 7.06 -18.39 7.13
N GLU A 34 7.97 -18.95 6.32
CA GLU A 34 9.34 -18.43 6.15
C GLU A 34 9.37 -17.04 5.52
N ASN A 35 8.57 -16.77 4.49
CA ASN A 35 8.45 -15.45 3.86
C ASN A 35 7.88 -14.42 4.85
N GLN A 36 6.88 -14.81 5.67
CA GLN A 36 6.31 -13.91 6.68
C GLN A 36 7.35 -13.50 7.72
N LYS A 37 8.19 -14.42 8.17
CA LYS A 37 9.26 -14.12 9.12
C LYS A 37 10.35 -13.20 8.54
N ILE A 38 10.69 -13.39 7.26
CA ILE A 38 11.65 -12.53 6.55
C ILE A 38 11.10 -11.10 6.43
N ILE A 39 9.83 -10.97 6.04
CA ILE A 39 9.16 -9.66 5.93
C ILE A 39 9.11 -8.96 7.29
N GLN A 40 8.75 -9.69 8.35
CA GLN A 40 8.70 -9.13 9.69
C GLN A 40 10.07 -8.61 10.15
N ASN A 41 11.13 -9.39 9.94
CA ASN A 41 12.49 -8.94 10.29
C ASN A 41 12.89 -7.68 9.51
N ALA A 42 12.57 -7.61 8.21
CA ALA A 42 12.89 -6.43 7.39
C ALA A 42 12.13 -5.18 7.85
N ILE A 43 10.87 -5.34 8.27
CA ILE A 43 10.08 -4.25 8.87
C ILE A 43 10.69 -3.83 10.20
N ASP A 44 11.06 -4.78 11.05
CA ASP A 44 11.64 -4.50 12.37
C ASP A 44 12.99 -3.77 12.23
N ASP A 45 13.84 -4.19 11.30
CA ASP A 45 15.11 -3.53 10.99
C ASP A 45 14.86 -2.07 10.56
N TYR A 46 13.98 -1.84 9.59
CA TYR A 46 13.61 -0.49 9.14
C TYR A 46 13.06 0.40 10.28
N LEU A 47 12.11 -0.12 11.07
CA LEU A 47 11.49 0.64 12.16
C LEU A 47 12.43 0.87 13.35
N SER A 48 13.50 0.07 13.48
CA SER A 48 14.53 0.30 14.49
C SER A 48 15.45 1.46 14.10
N GLU A 49 15.86 1.53 12.83
CA GLU A 49 16.70 2.60 12.29
C GLU A 49 15.96 3.95 12.26
N SER A 50 14.67 3.95 11.89
CA SER A 50 13.86 5.18 11.83
C SER A 50 13.70 5.87 13.19
N LYS A 51 13.73 5.10 14.29
CA LYS A 51 13.61 5.63 15.66
C LYS A 51 14.90 6.25 16.17
N THR A 52 16.06 5.73 15.79
CA THR A 52 17.35 6.28 16.23
C THR A 52 17.66 7.61 15.53
N ASN A 53 17.28 7.77 14.27
CA ASN A 53 17.54 8.99 13.49
C ASN A 53 16.67 10.20 13.90
N ASN A 54 15.55 9.97 14.62
CA ASN A 54 14.64 11.03 15.05
C ASN A 54 14.94 11.59 16.46
N GLN A 55 15.91 11.05 17.20
CA GLN A 55 16.26 11.54 18.55
C GLN A 55 17.26 12.71 18.59
N ASP A 56 17.90 13.07 17.48
CA ASP A 56 18.95 14.10 17.46
C ASP A 56 18.50 15.50 17.00
N ASN A 57 17.19 15.72 16.77
CA ASN A 57 16.71 17.02 16.27
C ASN A 57 15.44 17.56 16.96
N GLN A 58 15.43 17.55 18.30
CA GLN A 58 14.61 18.49 19.07
C GLN A 58 15.43 19.07 20.23
N ASN A 59 16.07 20.21 19.97
CA ASN A 59 16.52 21.09 21.03
C ASN A 59 16.37 22.55 20.60
N SER A 60 15.20 23.13 20.88
CA SER A 60 14.98 24.58 20.97
C SER A 60 13.68 24.81 21.74
N ASN A 61 13.81 25.38 22.94
CA ASN A 61 12.74 25.68 23.88
C ASN A 61 11.74 26.71 23.32
N GLU A 62 10.45 26.55 23.61
CA GLU A 62 9.65 27.57 24.32
C GLU A 62 8.35 26.97 24.89
N ASN A 63 8.02 27.42 26.09
CA ASN A 63 6.91 26.97 26.93
C ASN A 63 5.56 27.45 26.38
N GLU A 64 4.59 26.55 26.25
CA GLU A 64 3.20 26.86 26.58
C GLU A 64 2.45 25.59 27.03
N ASN A 65 1.97 25.64 28.28
CA ASN A 65 1.09 24.64 28.88
C ASN A 65 -0.28 24.69 28.20
N THR A 66 -0.67 23.62 27.51
CA THR A 66 -2.04 23.07 27.63
C THR A 66 -2.00 21.55 27.52
N VAL A 67 -2.33 20.90 28.63
CA VAL A 67 -2.60 19.46 28.71
C VAL A 67 -3.96 19.20 28.07
N ASN A 68 -3.99 18.36 27.04
CA ASN A 68 -4.97 17.28 26.93
C ASN A 68 -4.30 16.09 26.26
N LYS A 69 -3.82 15.20 27.15
CA LYS A 69 -3.53 13.80 26.84
C LYS A 69 -4.78 13.17 26.23
N ASP A 70 -4.63 12.56 25.07
CA ASP A 70 -5.01 11.16 24.84
C ASP A 70 -4.51 10.73 23.46
N ASN A 71 -3.80 9.58 23.46
CA ASN A 71 -3.32 8.76 22.33
C ASN A 71 -1.82 8.59 22.14
N ASP A 72 -1.02 8.78 23.19
CA ASP A 72 0.29 8.13 23.24
C ASP A 72 0.11 6.67 23.71
N LYS A 73 -0.39 5.83 22.79
CA LYS A 73 -0.50 4.39 23.03
C LYS A 73 0.89 3.79 22.75
N PRO A 74 1.48 3.02 23.69
CA PRO A 74 2.74 2.33 23.45
C PRO A 74 2.58 1.44 22.22
N VAL A 75 3.50 1.56 21.26
CA VAL A 75 3.55 0.74 20.04
C VAL A 75 3.70 -0.72 20.45
N ASP A 76 2.57 -1.43 20.48
CA ASP A 76 2.50 -2.86 20.72
C ASP A 76 3.10 -3.59 19.51
N ARG A 77 4.28 -4.17 19.72
CA ARG A 77 5.16 -4.77 18.69
C ARG A 77 4.64 -6.09 18.11
N ASN A 78 3.35 -6.38 18.29
CA ASN A 78 2.67 -7.56 17.77
C ASN A 78 1.48 -7.25 16.88
N ASN A 79 1.13 -5.98 16.66
CA ASN A 79 -0.11 -5.66 15.95
C ASN A 79 0.13 -5.47 14.46
N LYS A 80 0.06 -6.59 13.74
CA LYS A 80 -0.17 -6.67 12.30
C LYS A 80 -1.14 -5.54 11.86
N LEU A 81 -0.81 -4.82 10.80
CA LEU A 81 -1.69 -3.75 10.31
C LEU A 81 -3.03 -4.36 9.89
N ASP A 82 -4.15 -3.67 10.17
CA ASP A 82 -5.45 -4.10 9.68
C ASP A 82 -5.53 -3.81 8.18
N LYS A 83 -5.69 -4.86 7.37
CA LYS A 83 -5.78 -4.75 5.92
C LYS A 83 -6.87 -3.76 5.46
N ASN A 84 -7.92 -3.56 6.25
CA ASN A 84 -9.06 -2.70 5.90
C ASN A 84 -8.97 -1.28 6.49
N ALA A 85 -7.94 -0.98 7.28
CA ALA A 85 -7.77 0.34 7.87
C ALA A 85 -7.08 1.33 6.92
N SER A 86 -7.31 2.62 7.15
CA SER A 86 -6.62 3.69 6.43
C SER A 86 -5.29 4.03 7.11
N TYR A 87 -4.26 4.25 6.29
CA TYR A 87 -2.92 4.63 6.76
C TYR A 87 -2.42 5.85 6.00
N TYR A 88 -1.56 6.63 6.65
CA TYR A 88 -1.11 7.93 6.16
C TYR A 88 0.38 8.17 6.38
N SER A 89 0.94 7.70 7.50
CA SER A 89 2.35 7.95 7.83
C SER A 89 3.29 7.20 6.89
N LYS A 90 4.51 7.74 6.69
CA LYS A 90 5.56 7.05 5.92
C LYS A 90 5.75 5.60 6.38
N ASP A 91 5.85 5.41 7.69
CA ASP A 91 6.18 4.12 8.31
C ASP A 91 5.03 3.12 8.21
N ASP A 92 3.77 3.55 8.42
CA ASP A 92 2.62 2.67 8.27
C ASP A 92 2.43 2.23 6.82
N VAL A 93 2.57 3.16 5.87
CA VAL A 93 2.36 2.86 4.44
C VAL A 93 3.51 2.00 3.90
N PHE A 94 4.75 2.24 4.35
CA PHE A 94 5.88 1.34 4.08
C PHE A 94 5.61 -0.07 4.62
N THR A 95 5.20 -0.17 5.89
CA THR A 95 4.89 -1.46 6.53
C THR A 95 3.77 -2.19 5.78
N TYR A 96 2.72 -1.47 5.40
CA TYR A 96 1.60 -2.02 4.63
C TYR A 96 2.04 -2.54 3.26
N LEU A 97 2.88 -1.78 2.53
CA LEU A 97 3.43 -2.21 1.24
C LEU A 97 4.29 -3.47 1.38
N MET A 98 5.12 -3.55 2.42
CA MET A 98 5.95 -4.73 2.71
C MET A 98 5.11 -5.96 3.06
N GLU A 99 4.00 -5.76 3.78
CA GLU A 99 3.14 -6.84 4.24
C GLU A 99 2.17 -7.35 3.16
N TYR A 100 1.56 -6.44 2.40
CA TYR A 100 0.45 -6.76 1.50
C TYR A 100 0.78 -6.61 0.01
N GLY A 101 1.89 -5.97 -0.34
CA GLY A 101 2.29 -5.74 -1.74
C GLY A 101 1.37 -4.76 -2.50
N GLU A 102 0.48 -4.07 -1.80
CA GLU A 102 -0.48 -3.11 -2.34
C GLU A 102 -0.60 -1.90 -1.42
N LEU A 103 -1.24 -0.82 -1.89
CA LEU A 103 -1.46 0.38 -1.08
C LEU A 103 -2.66 0.18 -0.14
N PRO A 104 -2.70 0.89 1.01
CA PRO A 104 -3.87 0.93 1.87
C PRO A 104 -5.15 1.34 1.12
N PRO A 105 -6.34 0.91 1.57
CA PRO A 105 -7.61 1.11 0.86
C PRO A 105 -8.04 2.57 0.69
N ASN A 106 -7.46 3.52 1.44
CA ASN A 106 -7.74 4.96 1.29
C ASN A 106 -6.97 5.62 0.13
N TYR A 107 -6.13 4.87 -0.60
CA TYR A 107 -5.39 5.39 -1.75
C TYR A 107 -6.22 5.39 -3.02
N LEU A 108 -6.09 6.48 -3.78
CA LEU A 108 -6.72 6.71 -5.06
C LEU A 108 -5.66 7.11 -6.07
N THR A 109 -5.72 6.56 -7.28
CA THR A 109 -4.95 7.12 -8.39
C THR A 109 -5.42 8.55 -8.66
N LYS A 110 -4.55 9.36 -9.27
CA LYS A 110 -4.91 10.71 -9.73
C LYS A 110 -6.13 10.70 -10.66
N SER A 111 -6.33 9.62 -11.43
CA SER A 111 -7.49 9.47 -12.32
C SER A 111 -8.78 9.26 -11.53
N GLU A 112 -8.76 8.37 -10.53
CA GLU A 112 -9.91 8.10 -9.67
C GLU A 112 -10.30 9.33 -8.84
N ALA A 113 -9.33 9.99 -8.22
CA ALA A 113 -9.57 11.22 -7.47
C ALA A 113 -10.19 12.32 -8.36
N ARG A 114 -9.70 12.51 -9.59
CA ARG A 114 -10.29 13.50 -10.53
C ARG A 114 -11.72 13.15 -10.92
N LYS A 115 -12.08 11.88 -11.05
CA LYS A 115 -13.48 11.46 -11.31
C LYS A 115 -14.41 11.83 -10.17
N LEU A 116 -13.90 11.90 -8.93
CA LEU A 116 -14.64 12.34 -7.75
C LEU A 116 -14.70 13.87 -7.63
N GLY A 117 -14.04 14.63 -8.50
CA GLY A 117 -14.02 16.09 -8.48
C GLY A 117 -12.77 16.71 -7.86
N TRP A 118 -11.71 15.92 -7.67
CA TRP A 118 -10.44 16.45 -7.17
C TRP A 118 -9.80 17.42 -8.19
N ASP A 119 -9.48 18.60 -7.70
CA ASP A 119 -8.66 19.61 -8.35
C ASP A 119 -7.41 19.85 -7.50
N ALA A 120 -6.26 19.49 -8.05
CA ALA A 120 -4.97 19.63 -7.38
C ALA A 120 -4.62 21.09 -7.06
N SER A 121 -5.14 22.06 -7.83
CA SER A 121 -4.84 23.48 -7.62
C SER A 121 -5.58 24.05 -6.43
N SER A 122 -6.81 23.58 -6.17
CA SER A 122 -7.63 23.97 -5.02
C SER A 122 -7.29 23.20 -3.74
N GLY A 123 -6.68 22.01 -3.86
CA GLY A 123 -6.33 21.20 -2.68
C GLY A 123 -7.55 20.53 -2.05
N ASN A 124 -8.61 20.31 -2.82
CA ASN A 124 -9.92 19.87 -2.31
C ASN A 124 -10.07 18.34 -2.16
N LEU A 125 -8.98 17.57 -2.06
CA LEU A 125 -9.08 16.09 -2.11
C LEU A 125 -9.99 15.54 -1.00
N TRP A 126 -9.85 16.05 0.23
CA TRP A 126 -10.68 15.62 1.36
C TRP A 126 -12.07 16.26 1.38
N ASP A 127 -12.34 17.25 0.52
CA ASP A 127 -13.69 17.78 0.33
C ASP A 127 -14.53 16.85 -0.56
N VAL A 128 -13.86 16.06 -1.41
CA VAL A 128 -14.49 15.18 -2.42
C VAL A 128 -14.26 13.69 -2.14
N THR A 129 -13.55 13.36 -1.05
CA THR A 129 -13.27 11.99 -0.62
C THR A 129 -13.33 11.89 0.89
N ASP A 130 -13.63 10.71 1.43
CA ASP A 130 -13.50 10.44 2.86
C ASP A 130 -12.02 10.18 3.19
N LYS A 131 -11.28 11.27 3.41
CA LYS A 131 -9.85 11.28 3.75
C LYS A 131 -8.95 10.45 2.80
N GLY A 132 -9.23 10.50 1.50
CA GLY A 132 -8.42 9.82 0.49
C GLY A 132 -7.00 10.37 0.35
N VAL A 133 -6.08 9.55 -0.16
CA VAL A 133 -4.67 9.91 -0.42
C VAL A 133 -4.32 9.56 -1.86
N ILE A 134 -3.46 10.36 -2.52
CA ILE A 134 -3.05 10.07 -3.90
C ILE A 134 -1.95 8.99 -3.93
N GLY A 135 -2.12 7.96 -4.74
CA GLY A 135 -1.07 6.98 -5.01
C GLY A 135 -1.48 5.87 -5.97
N GLY A 136 -0.50 5.06 -6.37
CA GLY A 136 -0.67 3.94 -7.30
C GLY A 136 -0.45 4.32 -8.77
N ASP A 137 -0.24 5.60 -9.08
CA ASP A 137 0.15 6.03 -10.42
C ASP A 137 1.58 5.60 -10.75
N ARG A 138 1.83 5.33 -12.04
CA ARG A 138 3.18 4.97 -12.54
C ARG A 138 4.16 6.13 -12.33
N PHE A 139 5.27 5.86 -11.63
CA PHE A 139 6.41 6.75 -11.54
C PHE A 139 7.37 6.51 -12.71
N GLY A 140 7.70 7.58 -13.44
CA GLY A 140 8.42 7.49 -14.71
C GLY A 140 9.91 7.17 -14.58
N ASN A 141 10.54 7.54 -13.45
CA ASN A 141 12.00 7.55 -13.27
C ASN A 141 12.73 8.18 -14.47
N ARG A 142 12.30 9.38 -14.90
CA ARG A 142 12.81 10.02 -16.13
C ARG A 142 14.21 10.58 -15.93
N GLU A 143 14.49 11.02 -14.71
CA GLU A 143 15.74 11.58 -14.23
C GLU A 143 16.78 10.47 -13.98
N GLY A 144 16.35 9.20 -13.88
CA GLY A 144 17.24 8.06 -13.73
C GLY A 144 17.85 7.91 -12.32
N ASN A 145 17.28 8.57 -11.32
CA ASN A 145 17.77 8.55 -9.93
C ASN A 145 17.52 7.20 -9.24
N LEU A 146 16.64 6.34 -9.78
CA LEU A 146 16.36 5.01 -9.25
C LEU A 146 16.94 3.88 -10.11
N PRO A 147 17.35 2.73 -9.52
CA PRO A 147 17.94 1.62 -10.25
C PRO A 147 17.03 1.03 -11.34
N THR A 148 17.52 0.93 -12.56
CA THR A 148 16.76 0.36 -13.69
C THR A 148 17.07 -1.13 -13.88
N LYS A 149 16.03 -1.91 -14.24
CA LYS A 149 16.13 -3.34 -14.57
C LYS A 149 15.05 -3.68 -15.59
N LYS A 150 15.33 -4.62 -16.50
CA LYS A 150 14.34 -5.06 -17.50
C LYS A 150 13.08 -5.58 -16.80
N GLY A 151 11.93 -5.01 -17.14
CA GLY A 151 10.64 -5.38 -16.55
C GLY A 151 10.31 -4.68 -15.22
N ARG A 152 11.26 -3.91 -14.65
CA ARG A 152 11.00 -3.09 -13.47
C ARG A 152 10.13 -1.90 -13.83
N GLN A 153 9.11 -1.68 -13.02
CA GLN A 153 8.19 -0.55 -13.07
C GLN A 153 8.12 0.06 -11.69
N TYR A 154 8.04 1.38 -11.63
CA TYR A 154 7.86 2.12 -10.39
C TYR A 154 6.48 2.75 -10.34
N PHE A 155 5.99 2.91 -9.12
CA PHE A 155 4.74 3.57 -8.75
C PHE A 155 5.02 4.53 -7.59
N GLU A 156 4.16 5.52 -7.42
CA GLU A 156 4.30 6.53 -6.37
C GLU A 156 3.08 6.58 -5.45
N ALA A 157 3.30 6.94 -4.19
CA ALA A 157 2.25 7.15 -3.19
C ALA A 157 2.61 8.33 -2.28
N ASP A 158 1.65 9.23 -2.05
CA ASP A 158 1.77 10.28 -1.06
C ASP A 158 1.81 9.69 0.35
N VAL A 159 2.63 10.26 1.22
CA VAL A 159 2.66 9.92 2.65
C VAL A 159 2.67 11.20 3.48
N ASN A 160 2.32 11.09 4.75
CA ASN A 160 2.21 12.21 5.70
C ASN A 160 1.26 13.31 5.18
N TYR A 161 0.22 12.93 4.44
CA TYR A 161 -0.77 13.87 3.87
C TYR A 161 -1.90 14.12 4.87
N GLU A 162 -2.18 15.40 5.13
CA GLU A 162 -3.11 15.86 6.18
C GLU A 162 -4.29 16.69 5.62
N GLY A 163 -4.57 16.55 4.32
CA GLY A 163 -5.57 17.37 3.62
C GLY A 163 -4.97 18.62 2.96
N GLY A 164 -5.77 19.31 2.13
CA GLY A 164 -5.36 20.50 1.42
C GLY A 164 -4.47 20.23 0.20
N ARG A 165 -3.42 21.03 0.03
CA ARG A 165 -2.45 20.84 -1.07
C ARG A 165 -1.51 19.69 -0.73
N ARG A 166 -1.20 18.86 -1.72
CA ARG A 166 -0.23 17.75 -1.57
C ARG A 166 1.13 18.29 -1.11
N ASN A 167 1.75 17.62 -0.14
CA ASN A 167 3.09 17.90 0.37
C ASN A 167 4.20 17.40 -0.59
N ALA A 168 5.46 17.37 -0.15
CA ALA A 168 6.59 16.85 -0.93
C ALA A 168 6.89 15.36 -0.71
N HIS A 169 6.26 14.73 0.28
CA HIS A 169 6.64 13.43 0.81
C HIS A 169 6.02 12.27 0.02
N ARG A 170 6.84 11.36 -0.50
CA ARG A 170 6.38 10.23 -1.32
C ARG A 170 7.14 8.96 -0.99
N LEU A 171 6.43 7.84 -1.05
CA LEU A 171 7.04 6.55 -1.34
C LEU A 171 7.06 6.31 -2.84
N VAL A 172 8.16 5.75 -3.34
CA VAL A 172 8.28 5.22 -4.70
C VAL A 172 8.63 3.74 -4.60
N TYR A 173 7.73 2.89 -5.04
CA TYR A 173 7.84 1.44 -4.90
C TYR A 173 7.84 0.74 -6.27
N SER A 174 8.58 -0.36 -6.39
CA SER A 174 8.65 -1.14 -7.62
C SER A 174 7.78 -2.38 -7.58
N ASN A 175 7.46 -2.91 -8.76
CA ASN A 175 6.80 -4.20 -8.92
C ASN A 175 7.68 -5.40 -8.51
N ASP A 176 8.94 -5.17 -8.16
CA ASP A 176 9.90 -6.21 -7.74
C ASP A 176 10.49 -5.95 -6.35
N GLY A 177 9.81 -5.17 -5.51
CA GLY A 177 10.06 -5.08 -4.06
C GLY A 177 11.03 -4.00 -3.61
N LEU A 178 11.48 -3.09 -4.48
CA LEU A 178 12.20 -1.90 -4.05
C LEU A 178 11.22 -0.86 -3.50
N ILE A 179 11.59 -0.21 -2.40
CA ILE A 179 10.85 0.94 -1.85
C ILE A 179 11.84 2.05 -1.53
N PHE A 180 11.52 3.26 -1.98
CA PHE A 180 12.27 4.48 -1.71
C PHE A 180 11.37 5.54 -1.11
N TYR A 181 11.96 6.47 -0.37
CA TYR A 181 11.31 7.67 0.14
C TYR A 181 11.96 8.93 -0.42
N THR A 182 11.16 9.96 -0.64
CA THR A 182 11.60 11.33 -0.95
C THR A 182 10.78 12.30 -0.12
N ASP A 183 11.43 13.30 0.46
CA ASP A 183 10.79 14.42 1.17
C ASP A 183 10.91 15.75 0.43
N ASP A 184 11.49 15.75 -0.76
CA ASP A 184 11.96 16.93 -1.48
C ASP A 184 11.43 16.99 -2.92
N HIS A 185 10.25 16.44 -3.18
CA HIS A 185 9.64 16.36 -4.51
C HIS A 185 10.51 15.62 -5.54
N TYR A 186 10.95 14.40 -5.20
CA TYR A 186 11.68 13.48 -6.09
C TYR A 186 13.10 13.95 -6.46
N ASN A 187 13.67 14.93 -5.75
CA ASN A 187 15.04 15.40 -6.01
C ASN A 187 16.06 14.39 -5.49
N THR A 188 15.85 13.88 -4.26
CA THR A 188 16.68 12.85 -3.65
C THR A 188 15.82 11.68 -3.15
N PHE A 189 16.46 10.52 -2.98
CA PHE A 189 15.79 9.30 -2.55
C PHE A 189 16.59 8.56 -1.47
N GLU A 190 15.90 8.20 -0.40
CA GLU A 190 16.34 7.26 0.62
C GLU A 190 15.84 5.86 0.24
N LYS A 191 16.71 4.85 0.17
CA LYS A 191 16.28 3.46 -0.06
C LYS A 191 15.81 2.86 1.26
N LEU A 192 14.57 2.37 1.30
CA LEU A 192 13.98 1.76 2.49
C LEU A 192 13.99 0.23 2.45
N ALA A 193 13.80 -0.37 1.27
CA ALA A 193 13.74 -1.82 1.12
C ALA A 193 14.14 -2.34 -0.27
N GLY A 194 14.37 -3.67 -0.32
CA GLY A 194 14.65 -4.47 -1.52
C GLY A 194 16.12 -4.49 -1.94
N GLU A 195 16.47 -5.28 -2.97
CA GLU A 195 17.82 -5.38 -3.55
C GLU A 195 17.97 -4.59 -4.87
#